data_AF-A0A6M0SLK6-F1
#
_entry.id   AF-A0A6M0SLK6-F1
#
_cell.length_a   1.000
_cell.length_b   1.000
_cell.length_c   1.000
_cell.angle_alpha   90.00
_cell.angle_beta   90.00
_cell.angle_gamma   90.00
#
_symmetry.space_group_name_H-M   'P 1'
#
loop_
_entity.id
_entity.type
_entity.pdbx_description
1 polymer ?
#
loop_
_entity_poly.entity_id
_entity_poly.type
_entity_poly.pdbx_seq_one_letter_code
_entity_poly.pdbx_strand_id
1 'polypeptide(L)' 'MDYQNNNTESRKNKHLNFKDRMTIELRRNDGFSPYKIAKELNRP' A
#
# COMPACT_ATOMS: atom_id res chain seq x y z
N MET A 1 1.65 -15.69 23.65
CA MET A 1 1.80 -16.31 22.32
C MET A 1 2.22 -15.20 21.36
N ASP A 2 3.52 -14.90 21.34
CA ASP A 2 4.10 -13.85 20.50
C ASP A 2 4.13 -14.32 19.05
N TYR A 3 3.00 -14.14 18.35
CA TYR A 3 2.96 -14.33 16.91
C TYR A 3 3.71 -13.18 16.25
N GLN A 4 5.01 -13.39 16.03
CA GLN A 4 5.85 -12.45 15.30
C GLN A 4 5.51 -12.53 13.80
N ASN A 5 4.42 -11.88 13.40
CA ASN A 5 4.01 -11.73 12.01
C ASN A 5 4.85 -10.63 11.33
N ASN A 6 6.17 -10.83 11.28
CA ASN A 6 7.11 -9.97 10.56
C ASN A 6 7.05 -10.24 9.04
N ASN A 7 5.87 -10.43 8.47
CA ASN A 7 5.74 -10.48 7.02
C ASN A 7 5.64 -9.05 6.49
N THR A 8 6.48 -8.72 5.51
CA THR A 8 6.40 -7.46 4.75
C THR A 8 5.47 -7.61 3.54
N GLU A 9 4.83 -8.77 3.39
CA GLU A 9 3.92 -9.06 2.30
C GLU A 9 2.61 -8.28 2.47
N SER A 10 2.19 -7.63 1.39
CA SER A 10 0.90 -6.94 1.33
C SER A 10 -0.20 -7.99 1.22
N ARG A 11 -1.14 -8.00 2.18
CA ARG A 11 -2.30 -8.91 2.19
C ARG A 11 -3.60 -8.13 2.05
N LYS A 12 -4.59 -8.73 1.40
CA LYS A 12 -5.95 -8.20 1.31
C LYS A 12 -6.50 -7.95 2.72
N ASN A 13 -7.13 -6.79 2.93
CA ASN A 13 -7.70 -6.33 4.21
C ASN A 13 -6.68 -6.07 5.34
N LYS A 14 -5.38 -5.92 5.02
CA LYS A 14 -4.39 -5.38 5.95
C LYS A 14 -4.11 -3.91 5.67
N HIS A 15 -3.64 -3.21 6.70
CA HIS A 15 -3.20 -1.83 6.57
C HIS A 15 -2.10 -1.71 5.51
N LEU A 16 -1.96 -0.51 4.94
CA LEU A 16 -0.91 -0.24 3.96
C LEU A 16 0.45 -0.41 4.62
N ASN A 17 1.31 -1.18 3.98
CA ASN A 17 2.71 -1.30 4.41
C ASN A 17 3.44 0.01 4.12
N PHE A 18 4.59 0.23 4.75
CA PHE A 18 5.36 1.46 4.58
C PHE A 18 5.66 1.76 3.09
N LYS A 19 6.03 0.73 2.31
CA LYS A 19 6.25 0.84 0.87
C LYS A 19 5.01 1.36 0.14
N ASP A 20 3.85 0.75 0.38
CA ASP A 20 2.58 1.16 -0.25
C ASP A 20 2.24 2.62 0.11
N ARG A 21 2.44 3.03 1.37
CA ARG A 21 2.21 4.43 1.80
C ARG A 21 3.12 5.41 1.07
N MET A 22 4.41 5.09 0.96
CA MET A 22 5.38 5.94 0.25
C MET A 22 5.07 6.04 -1.24
N THR A 23 4.64 4.94 -1.88
CA THR A 23 4.20 4.96 -3.29
C THR A 23 2.97 5.84 -3.50
N ILE A 24 1.99 5.79 -2.58
CA ILE A 24 0.81 6.67 -2.63
C ILE A 24 1.23 8.14 -2.54
N GLU A 25 2.09 8.49 -1.59
CA GLU A 25 2.54 9.88 -1.41
C GLU A 25 3.28 10.41 -2.64
N LEU A 26 4.19 9.61 -3.21
CA LEU A 26 4.94 9.99 -4.40
C LEU A 26 4.00 10.22 -5.59
N ARG A 27 3.10 9.26 -5.88
CA ARG A 27 2.17 9.38 -7.01
C ARG A 27 1.09 10.45 -6.81
N ARG A 28 0.72 10.72 -5.55
CA ARG A 28 -0.15 11.85 -5.21
C ARG A 28 0.53 13.17 -5.54
N ASN A 29 1.83 13.32 -5.24
CA ASN A 29 2.60 14.51 -5.60
C ASN A 29 2.78 14.65 -7.11
N ASP A 30 2.88 13.53 -7.84
CA ASP A 30 2.91 13.50 -9.31
C ASP A 30 1.55 13.83 -9.97
N GLY A 31 0.51 14.10 -9.18
CA GLY A 31 -0.83 14.46 -9.69
C GLY A 31 -1.67 13.28 -10.17
N PHE A 32 -1.34 12.05 -9.78
CA PHE A 32 -2.12 10.88 -10.19
C PHE A 32 -3.48 10.85 -9.47
N SER A 33 -4.52 10.43 -10.20
CA SER A 33 -5.83 10.16 -9.61
C SER A 33 -5.76 8.99 -8.62
N PRO A 34 -6.49 9.04 -7.48
CA PRO A 34 -6.55 7.94 -6.52
C PRO A 34 -6.90 6.58 -7.14
N TYR A 35 -7.75 6.57 -8.17
CA TYR A 35 -8.12 5.35 -8.89
C TYR A 35 -6.92 4.69 -9.59
N LYS A 36 -6.05 5.49 -10.22
CA LYS A 36 -4.86 5.00 -10.91
C LYS A 36 -3.85 4.42 -9.92
N ILE A 37 -3.71 5.06 -8.76
CA ILE A 37 -2.85 4.61 -7.66
C ILE A 37 -3.36 3.28 -7.09
N ALA A 38 -4.66 3.14 -6.85
CA ALA A 38 -5.26 1.90 -6.36
C ALA A 38 -5.06 0.73 -7.33
N LYS A 39 -5.25 0.97 -8.64
CA LYS A 39 -4.97 0.00 -9.71
C LYS A 39 -3.52 -0.48 -9.71
N GLU A 40 -2.57 0.43 -9.52
CA GLU A 40 -1.14 0.10 -9.50
C GLU A 40 -0.72 -0.68 -8.25
N LEU A 41 -1.34 -0.39 -7.11
CA LEU A 41 -1.15 -1.13 -5.86
C LEU A 41 -1.92 -2.45 -5.81
N ASN A 42 -2.70 -2.76 -6.85
CA ASN A 42 -3.63 -3.89 -6.89
C ASN A 42 -4.51 -3.98 -5.63
N ARG A 43 -4.93 -2.82 -5.11
CA ARG A 43 -5.85 -2.72 -3.97
C ARG A 43 -7.24 -2.29 -4.45
N PRO A 44 -8.31 -2.89 -3.92
CA PRO A 44 -9.67 -2.49 -4.22
C PRO A 44 -9.98 -1.08 -3.70
#